data_AF-A0A182FME7-F1
#
_entry.id   AF-A0A182FME7-F1
#
_cell.length_a   1.000
_cell.length_b   1.000
_cell.length_c   1.000
_cell.angle_alpha   90.00
_cell.angle_beta   90.00
_cell.angle_gamma   90.00
#
_symmetry.space_group_name_H-M   'P 1'
#
loop_
_entity.id
_entity.type
_entity.pdbx_description
1 polymer ?
#
loop_
_entity_poly.entity_id
_entity_poly.type
_entity_poly.pdbx_seq_one_letter_code
_entity_poly.pdbx_strand_id
1 'polypeptide(L)'
;MDQDDMGDDNTMGSDLEDHASETSDTKKDGTGRGGSGGAAGGGGSGGGGDSKSQGSSSSKPRRARTAFTYEQLVSLENKFKTTRYLSVCERLNLALSLSLTETQ
;
A
#
# COMPACT_ATOMS: atom_id res chain seq x y z
N MET A 1 31.18 -9.41 -52.71
CA MET A 1 29.73 -9.12 -52.74
C MET A 1 29.34 -8.97 -51.29
N ASP A 2 29.74 -7.82 -50.79
CA ASP A 2 29.68 -7.40 -49.41
C ASP A 2 28.21 -7.05 -49.10
N GLN A 3 27.69 -7.66 -48.03
CA GLN A 3 26.34 -7.43 -47.54
C GLN A 3 26.36 -6.19 -46.66
N ASP A 4 26.38 -5.03 -47.29
CA ASP A 4 26.12 -3.75 -46.63
C ASP A 4 24.78 -3.22 -47.14
N ASP A 5 23.67 -3.60 -46.49
CA ASP A 5 22.50 -2.74 -46.30
C ASP A 5 21.51 -3.40 -45.34
N MET A 6 21.44 -2.91 -44.10
CA MET A 6 20.20 -2.91 -43.33
C MET A 6 20.17 -1.62 -42.50
N GLY A 7 19.96 -0.51 -43.20
CA GLY A 7 19.28 0.62 -42.61
C GLY A 7 17.78 0.32 -42.58
N ASP A 8 17.22 0.18 -41.37
CA ASP A 8 15.85 0.61 -41.13
C ASP A 8 15.78 1.25 -39.74
N ASP A 9 15.83 2.58 -39.80
CA ASP A 9 15.41 3.53 -38.78
C ASP A 9 13.93 3.30 -38.48
N ASN A 10 13.61 2.28 -37.67
CA ASN A 10 12.30 2.22 -37.06
C ASN A 10 12.33 3.00 -35.74
N THR A 11 12.43 4.32 -35.88
CA THR A 11 11.99 5.30 -34.89
C THR A 11 10.52 4.97 -34.57
N MET A 12 10.31 4.09 -33.59
CA MET A 12 8.99 3.85 -33.00
C MET A 12 8.57 5.15 -32.32
N GLY A 13 7.85 5.98 -33.08
CA GLY A 13 7.21 7.18 -32.59
C GLY A 13 6.42 6.84 -31.34
N SER A 14 6.83 7.45 -30.24
CA SER A 14 6.03 7.47 -29.02
C SER A 14 4.81 8.31 -29.31
N ASP A 15 3.73 7.68 -29.76
CA ASP A 15 2.37 8.20 -29.67
C ASP A 15 2.06 8.45 -28.20
N LEU A 16 2.39 9.66 -27.77
CA LEU A 16 2.01 10.23 -26.50
C LEU A 16 0.56 10.73 -26.67
N GLU A 17 -0.39 9.80 -26.77
CA GLU A 17 -1.81 10.14 -26.71
C GLU A 17 -2.17 10.52 -25.27
N ASP A 18 -2.23 11.84 -25.09
CA ASP A 18 -2.84 12.55 -23.96
C ASP A 18 -4.33 12.16 -23.85
N HIS A 19 -4.68 11.39 -22.84
CA HIS A 19 -6.06 11.24 -22.39
C HIS A 19 -6.28 12.09 -21.14
N ALA A 20 -6.40 13.39 -21.36
CA ALA A 20 -7.14 14.28 -20.47
C ALA A 20 -8.64 13.94 -20.56
N SER A 21 -9.22 13.45 -19.46
CA SER A 21 -10.64 13.59 -19.06
C SER A 21 -10.96 12.58 -17.96
N GLU A 22 -11.80 12.81 -16.97
CA GLU A 22 -12.56 13.97 -16.50
C GLU A 22 -13.01 13.57 -15.08
N THR A 23 -12.91 14.49 -14.12
CA THR A 23 -13.50 14.31 -12.79
C THR A 23 -15.02 14.37 -12.91
N SER A 24 -15.67 13.22 -12.94
CA SER A 24 -17.12 13.14 -12.80
C SER A 24 -17.48 12.95 -11.33
N ASP A 25 -17.64 14.08 -10.64
CA ASP A 25 -18.37 14.21 -9.38
C ASP A 25 -19.81 13.72 -9.59
N THR A 26 -20.04 12.42 -9.37
CA THR A 26 -21.39 11.86 -9.34
C THR A 26 -21.94 12.00 -7.93
N LYS A 27 -22.56 13.14 -7.68
CA LYS A 27 -23.45 13.36 -6.54
C LYS A 27 -24.65 12.42 -6.65
N LYS A 28 -24.57 11.26 -6.01
CA LYS A 28 -25.68 10.33 -5.87
C LYS A 28 -26.35 10.56 -4.51
N ASP A 29 -27.33 11.46 -4.50
CA ASP A 29 -28.33 11.56 -3.44
C ASP A 29 -29.15 10.26 -3.41
N GLY A 30 -28.77 9.37 -2.49
CA GLY A 30 -29.47 8.13 -2.20
C GLY A 30 -29.85 8.07 -0.72
N THR A 31 -31.09 8.47 -0.41
CA THR A 31 -31.72 8.38 0.90
C THR A 31 -31.97 6.92 1.29
N GLY A 32 -30.96 6.27 1.87
CA GLY A 32 -31.07 4.97 2.53
C GLY A 32 -31.05 5.12 4.05
N ARG A 33 -32.22 4.98 4.69
CA ARG A 33 -32.38 5.01 6.14
C ARG A 33 -31.91 3.69 6.77
N GLY A 34 -31.06 3.78 7.80
CA GLY A 34 -30.97 2.75 8.85
C GLY A 34 -29.57 2.22 9.11
N GLY A 35 -28.89 2.81 10.11
CA GLY A 35 -27.63 2.26 10.64
C GLY A 35 -27.02 3.17 11.70
N SER A 36 -27.45 3.02 12.94
CA SER A 36 -27.00 3.75 14.12
C SER A 36 -25.54 3.47 14.49
N GLY A 37 -24.80 4.54 14.83
CA GLY A 37 -23.52 4.51 15.56
C GLY A 37 -22.35 4.94 14.68
N GLY A 38 -21.55 5.95 14.98
CA GLY A 38 -21.43 6.80 16.15
C GLY A 38 -20.08 7.51 16.03
N ALA A 39 -20.05 8.76 16.50
CA ALA A 39 -18.86 9.52 16.91
C ALA A 39 -17.76 9.83 15.86
N ALA A 40 -17.78 11.10 15.44
CA ALA A 40 -16.71 12.09 15.64
C ALA A 40 -15.22 11.65 15.64
N GLY A 41 -14.44 12.40 14.86
CA GLY A 41 -12.99 12.56 15.03
C GLY A 41 -12.35 12.77 13.66
N GLY A 42 -12.09 14.00 13.19
CA GLY A 42 -11.38 15.06 13.91
C GLY A 42 -9.91 14.96 13.54
N GLY A 43 -9.41 15.96 12.82
CA GLY A 43 -8.13 15.95 12.10
C GLY A 43 -6.89 15.62 12.95
N GLY A 44 -5.89 15.06 12.28
CA GLY A 44 -4.56 14.84 12.85
C GLY A 44 -3.59 15.91 12.35
N SER A 45 -3.61 17.08 12.97
CA SER A 45 -2.45 17.97 13.01
C SER A 45 -1.59 17.58 14.22
N GLY A 46 -0.30 17.34 13.94
CA GLY A 46 0.91 17.39 14.77
C GLY A 46 0.90 17.34 16.31
N GLY A 47 2.03 16.87 16.84
CA GLY A 47 2.59 17.40 18.10
C GLY A 47 2.85 16.37 19.18
N GLY A 48 4.11 16.26 19.60
CA GLY A 48 4.52 15.54 20.79
C GLY A 48 3.97 16.17 22.08
N GLY A 49 3.98 15.39 23.16
CA GLY A 49 3.56 15.84 24.48
C GLY A 49 3.36 14.66 25.43
N ASP A 50 4.37 14.43 26.25
CA ASP A 50 4.33 13.77 27.54
C ASP A 50 3.18 14.29 28.42
N SER A 51 2.16 13.47 28.71
CA SER A 51 1.27 13.70 29.86
C SER A 51 0.59 12.42 30.33
N LYS A 52 0.76 12.12 31.62
CA LYS A 52 -0.04 11.15 32.37
C LYS A 52 -1.52 11.53 32.29
N SER A 53 -2.37 10.67 31.75
CA SER A 53 -3.83 10.81 31.85
C SER A 53 -4.44 9.54 32.44
N GLN A 54 -4.84 9.69 33.70
CA GLN A 54 -5.72 8.79 34.43
C GLN A 54 -7.13 9.05 33.92
N GLY A 55 -7.61 8.24 32.98
CA GLY A 55 -8.90 8.45 32.34
C GLY A 55 -9.44 7.16 31.73
N SER A 56 -10.46 6.61 32.38
CA SER A 56 -11.24 5.46 31.96
C SER A 56 -11.76 5.59 30.53
N SER A 57 -11.10 4.93 29.58
CA SER A 57 -11.67 4.58 28.29
C SER A 57 -11.32 3.13 27.99
N SER A 58 -12.34 2.27 27.90
CA SER A 58 -12.19 0.86 27.52
C SER A 58 -11.90 0.68 26.02
N SER A 59 -11.15 1.62 25.44
CA SER A 59 -10.56 1.50 24.11
C SER A 59 -9.49 0.43 24.18
N LYS A 60 -9.74 -0.69 23.52
CA LYS A 60 -8.79 -1.79 23.42
C LYS A 60 -7.47 -1.21 22.91
N PRO A 61 -6.32 -1.58 23.50
CA PRO A 61 -5.04 -1.12 23.01
C PRO A 61 -4.96 -1.33 21.50
N ARG A 62 -4.76 -0.26 20.73
CA ARG A 62 -4.54 -0.39 19.29
C ARG A 62 -3.27 -1.21 19.10
N ARG A 63 -3.30 -2.20 18.22
CA ARG A 63 -2.12 -3.02 17.93
C ARG A 63 -1.02 -2.10 17.40
N ALA A 64 0.14 -2.12 18.05
CA ALA A 64 1.28 -1.34 17.60
C ALA A 64 1.66 -1.76 16.18
N ARG A 65 2.04 -0.78 15.35
CA ARG A 65 2.61 -1.08 14.04
C ARG A 65 3.95 -1.78 14.23
N THR A 66 4.21 -2.78 13.40
CA THR A 66 5.48 -3.48 13.39
C THR A 66 6.51 -2.66 12.62
N ALA A 67 7.70 -2.53 13.20
CA ALA A 67 8.87 -1.99 12.52
C ALA A 67 9.74 -3.17 12.09
N PHE A 68 10.12 -3.20 10.81
CA PHE A 68 11.02 -4.21 10.26
C PHE A 68 12.46 -3.75 10.36
N THR A 69 13.39 -4.69 10.55
CA THR A 69 14.82 -4.42 10.40
C THR A 69 15.16 -4.21 8.93
N TYR A 70 16.31 -3.59 8.67
CA TYR A 70 16.79 -3.39 7.31
C TYR A 70 16.93 -4.73 6.54
N GLU A 71 17.50 -5.74 7.19
CA GLU A 71 17.71 -7.07 6.58
C GLU A 71 16.37 -7.75 6.21
N GLN A 72 15.34 -7.57 7.04
CA GLN A 72 13.99 -8.07 6.75
C GLN A 72 13.39 -7.36 5.53
N LEU A 73 13.50 -6.03 5.45
CA LEU A 73 13.00 -5.24 4.31
C LEU A 73 13.65 -5.68 3.00
N VAL A 74 14.98 -5.79 2.97
CA VAL A 74 15.72 -6.22 1.78
C VAL A 74 15.27 -7.60 1.31
N SER A 75 15.07 -8.54 2.24
CA SER A 75 14.61 -9.89 1.92
C SER A 75 13.18 -9.90 1.35
N LEU A 76 12.28 -9.11 1.94
CA LEU A 76 10.91 -8.94 1.47
C LEU A 76 10.88 -8.32 0.06
N GLU A 77 11.63 -7.24 -0.15
CA GLU A 77 11.75 -6.58 -1.46
C GLU A 77 12.29 -7.53 -2.53
N ASN A 78 13.32 -8.31 -2.21
CA ASN A 78 13.90 -9.28 -3.13
C ASN A 78 12.89 -10.37 -3.53
N LYS A 79 12.11 -10.89 -2.58
CA LYS A 79 11.04 -11.84 -2.90
C LYS A 79 9.99 -11.18 -3.79
N PHE A 80 9.60 -9.96 -3.44
CA PHE A 80 8.55 -9.21 -4.11
C PHE A 80 8.85 -8.86 -5.58
N LYS A 81 10.14 -8.64 -5.92
CA LYS A 81 10.58 -8.43 -7.32
C LYS A 81 10.17 -9.56 -8.25
N THR A 82 10.12 -10.80 -7.74
CA THR A 82 9.79 -11.99 -8.54
C THR A 82 8.33 -12.38 -8.40
N THR A 83 7.78 -12.30 -7.18
CA THR A 83 6.45 -12.79 -6.87
C THR A 83 5.75 -11.81 -5.92
N ARG A 84 4.82 -11.03 -6.48
CA ARG A 84 4.10 -9.97 -5.74
C ARG A 84 3.11 -10.52 -4.71
N TYR A 85 2.58 -11.71 -4.96
CA TYR A 85 1.61 -12.38 -4.10
C TYR A 85 2.04 -13.82 -3.88
N LEU A 86 2.24 -14.17 -2.61
CA LEU A 86 2.63 -15.51 -2.20
C LEU A 86 1.39 -16.29 -1.76
N SER A 87 1.41 -17.61 -1.97
CA SER A 87 0.41 -18.50 -1.38
C SER A 87 0.54 -18.51 0.16
N VAL A 88 -0.49 -19.02 0.84
CA VAL A 88 -0.54 -19.10 2.31
C VAL A 88 0.69 -19.82 2.87
N CYS A 89 1.03 -20.99 2.32
CA CYS A 89 2.19 -21.77 2.76
C CYS A 89 3.52 -21.01 2.53
N GLU A 90 3.65 -20.32 1.41
CA GLU A 90 4.86 -19.55 1.09
C GLU A 90 5.05 -18.34 2.01
N ARG A 91 3.96 -17.62 2.33
CA ARG A 91 4.01 -16.52 3.30
C ARG A 91 4.46 -17.00 4.66
N LEU A 92 3.90 -18.11 5.14
CA LEU A 92 4.26 -18.67 6.45
C LEU A 92 5.75 -19.02 6.51
N ASN A 93 6.27 -19.71 5.51
CA ASN A 93 7.70 -20.08 5.44
C ASN A 93 8.61 -18.85 5.40
N LEU A 94 8.24 -17.82 4.63
CA LEU A 94 9.00 -16.58 4.57
C LEU A 94 8.98 -15.84 5.91
N ALA A 95 7.82 -15.73 6.55
CA ALA A 95 7.67 -15.06 7.84
C ALA A 95 8.52 -15.75 8.91
N LEU A 96 8.48 -17.08 8.99
CA LEU A 96 9.32 -17.85 9.91
C LEU A 96 10.81 -17.62 9.67
N SER A 97 11.24 -17.62 8.40
CA SER A 97 12.64 -17.36 8.03
C SER A 97 13.12 -15.97 8.45
N LEU A 98 12.21 -14.99 8.48
CA LEU A 98 12.49 -13.61 8.90
C LEU A 98 12.20 -13.36 10.39
N SER A 99 11.85 -14.40 11.17
CA SER A 99 11.43 -14.28 12.58
C SER A 99 10.22 -13.34 12.78
N LEU A 100 9.26 -13.41 11.86
CA LEU A 100 7.99 -12.67 11.86
C LEU A 100 6.80 -13.63 11.96
N THR A 101 5.62 -13.09 12.30
CA THR A 101 4.35 -13.81 12.17
C THR A 101 3.80 -13.67 10.76
N GLU A 102 3.01 -14.65 10.27
CA GLU A 102 2.40 -14.59 8.93
C GLU A 102 1.57 -13.31 8.68
N THR A 103 1.02 -12.72 9.74
CA THR A 103 0.17 -11.53 9.66
C THR A 103 0.92 -10.19 9.72
N GLN A 104 2.24 -10.21 9.85
CA GLN A 104 3.09 -9.00 9.87
C GLN A 104 3.60 -8.71 8.45
#